data_AF-A0A7V9PEG1-F1
#
_entry.id   AF-A0A7V9PEG1-F1
#
_cell.length_a   1.000
_cell.length_b   1.000
_cell.length_c   1.000
_cell.angle_alpha   90.00
_cell.angle_beta   90.00
_cell.angle_gamma   90.00
#
_symmetry.space_group_name_H-M   'P 1'
#
loop_
_entity.id
_entity.type
_entity.pdbx_description
1 polymer ?
#
loop_
_entity_poly.entity_id
_entity_poly.type
_entity_poly.pdbx_seq_one_letter_code
_entity_poly.pdbx_strand_id
1 'polypeptide(L)'
;MRSESRLQHLDRDFYRRDPRLVAPELLGKVLVAGERAGRVVETEAYCGDIDPACHSYRRRTPRNEVMFGPAGTLYVYFTYGMHWCCNPVCGEVGEGVAVLVRALEPLTGLEAMRTARPRSSHRDLCRGPARLCQALGITGAHNGADLVKGQAGLW
;
A
#
# COMPACT_ATOMS: atom_id res chain seq x y z
N MET A 1 19.42 24.59 12.22
CA MET A 1 19.02 23.34 12.90
C MET A 1 17.66 22.93 12.34
N ARG A 2 17.61 21.98 11.40
CA ARG A 2 16.33 21.48 10.88
C ARG A 2 15.76 20.54 11.94
N SER A 3 14.58 20.84 12.46
CA SER A 3 13.81 19.94 13.33
C SER A 3 13.77 18.56 12.69
N GLU A 4 14.31 17.54 13.35
CA GLU A 4 14.06 16.14 13.00
C GLU A 4 12.56 15.91 13.24
N SER A 5 11.73 16.06 12.21
CA SER A 5 10.33 15.70 12.31
C SER A 5 10.26 14.18 12.47
N ARG A 6 9.94 13.72 13.68
CA ARG A 6 9.60 12.32 13.92
C ARG A 6 8.50 11.93 12.93
N LEU A 7 8.68 10.80 12.24
CA LEU A 7 7.63 10.28 11.35
C LEU A 7 6.35 10.07 12.17
N GLN A 8 5.22 10.50 11.61
CA GLN A 8 3.90 10.35 12.21
C GLN A 8 3.06 9.47 11.30
N HIS A 9 2.20 8.65 11.90
CA HIS A 9 1.21 7.89 11.15
C HIS A 9 0.24 8.83 10.46
N LEU A 10 -0.26 8.43 9.30
CA LEU A 10 -1.34 9.14 8.64
C LEU A 10 -2.65 8.80 9.34
N ASP A 11 -3.41 9.82 9.70
CA ASP A 11 -4.72 9.65 10.34
C ASP A 11 -5.74 9.05 9.38
N ARG A 12 -6.82 8.48 9.94
CA ARG A 12 -7.87 7.84 9.13
C ARG A 12 -8.51 8.81 8.14
N ASP A 13 -8.62 10.08 8.51
CA ASP A 13 -9.16 11.14 7.66
C ASP A 13 -8.28 11.43 6.44
N PHE A 14 -6.99 11.09 6.48
CA PHE A 14 -6.15 11.14 5.28
C PHE A 14 -6.63 10.15 4.22
N TYR A 15 -7.02 8.93 4.61
CA TYR A 15 -7.48 7.90 3.68
C TYR A 15 -8.97 8.00 3.35
N ARG A 16 -9.79 8.54 4.27
CA ARG A 16 -11.25 8.65 4.14
C ARG A 16 -11.67 9.78 3.20
N ARG A 17 -11.15 9.73 1.97
CA ARG A 17 -11.32 10.70 0.89
C ARG A 17 -11.32 9.97 -0.45
N ASP A 18 -11.66 10.70 -1.51
CA ASP A 18 -11.59 10.21 -2.89
C ASP A 18 -10.18 9.69 -3.23
N PRO A 19 -10.02 8.46 -3.78
CA PRO A 19 -8.71 7.90 -4.11
C PRO A 19 -7.91 8.75 -5.11
N ARG A 20 -8.58 9.58 -5.92
CA ARG A 20 -7.95 10.51 -6.88
C ARG A 20 -7.25 11.68 -6.17
N LEU A 21 -7.65 12.00 -4.94
CA LEU A 21 -6.97 12.96 -4.08
C LEU A 21 -5.90 12.28 -3.23
N VAL A 22 -6.22 11.10 -2.68
CA VAL A 22 -5.30 10.35 -1.81
C VAL A 22 -4.05 9.89 -2.57
N ALA A 23 -4.19 9.39 -3.80
CA ALA A 23 -3.07 8.88 -4.59
C ALA A 23 -1.92 9.89 -4.79
N PRO A 24 -2.15 11.11 -5.34
CA PRO A 24 -1.08 12.09 -5.49
C PRO A 24 -0.53 12.56 -4.13
N GLU A 25 -1.35 12.64 -3.09
CA GLU A 25 -0.89 13.05 -1.75
C GLU A 25 -0.10 11.97 -1.00
N LEU A 26 -0.25 10.70 -1.39
CA LEU A 26 0.60 9.61 -0.92
C LEU A 26 2.02 9.71 -1.45
N LEU A 27 2.26 10.38 -2.58
CA LEU A 27 3.61 10.59 -3.11
C LEU A 27 4.45 11.37 -2.08
N GLY A 28 5.66 10.87 -1.82
CA GLY A 28 6.55 11.42 -0.82
C GLY A 28 6.30 10.95 0.62
N LYS A 29 5.17 10.30 0.90
CA LYS A 29 4.94 9.61 2.20
C LYS A 29 5.76 8.33 2.27
N VAL A 30 5.90 7.76 3.47
CA VAL A 30 6.69 6.55 3.71
C VAL A 30 5.75 5.42 4.06
N LEU A 31 5.86 4.30 3.36
CA LEU A 31 5.25 3.04 3.75
C LEU A 31 6.27 2.24 4.57
N VAL A 32 5.88 1.89 5.79
CA VAL A 32 6.72 1.15 6.73
C VAL A 32 6.18 -0.26 6.91
N ALA A 33 7.07 -1.25 7.01
CA ALA A 33 6.78 -2.65 7.30
C ALA A 33 7.86 -3.18 8.28
N GLY A 34 7.64 -2.96 9.57
CA GLY A 34 8.65 -3.20 10.62
C GLY A 34 9.88 -2.33 10.39
N GLU A 35 11.05 -2.94 10.21
CA GLU A 35 12.32 -2.21 9.98
C GLU A 35 12.52 -1.79 8.50
N ARG A 36 11.70 -2.32 7.59
CA ARG A 36 11.78 -2.04 6.16
C ARG A 36 10.85 -0.89 5.81
N ALA A 37 11.37 0.13 5.13
CA ALA A 37 10.57 1.28 4.74
C ALA A 37 10.98 1.82 3.38
N GLY A 38 10.02 2.38 2.66
CA GLY A 38 10.27 3.07 1.40
C GLY A 38 9.34 4.26 1.20
N ARG A 39 9.86 5.32 0.57
CA ARG A 39 9.06 6.49 0.18
C ARG A 39 8.24 6.14 -1.05
N VAL A 40 6.95 6.43 -1.02
CA VAL A 40 6.04 6.23 -2.14
C VAL A 40 6.39 7.19 -3.27
N VAL A 41 6.66 6.64 -4.46
CA VAL A 41 7.03 7.44 -5.66
C VAL A 41 6.13 7.17 -6.86
N GLU A 42 5.26 6.16 -6.79
CA GLU A 42 4.29 5.85 -7.84
C GLU A 42 3.05 5.22 -7.21
N THR A 43 1.87 5.68 -7.61
CA THR A 43 0.57 5.24 -7.13
C THR A 43 -0.45 5.19 -8.27
N GLU A 44 -1.52 4.42 -8.10
CA GLU A 44 -2.65 4.38 -9.03
C GLU A 44 -3.96 4.36 -8.23
N ALA A 45 -4.89 5.26 -8.58
CA ALA A 45 -6.19 5.36 -7.92
C ALA A 45 -7.20 4.42 -8.59
N TYR A 46 -7.96 3.68 -7.78
CA TYR A 46 -9.05 2.82 -8.26
C TYR A 46 -10.38 3.33 -7.72
N CYS A 47 -11.28 3.69 -8.64
CA CYS A 47 -12.51 4.46 -8.34
C CYS A 47 -13.77 3.60 -8.25
N GLY A 48 -13.64 2.34 -7.83
CA GLY A 48 -14.79 1.53 -7.47
C GLY A 48 -15.74 1.19 -8.63
N ASP A 49 -17.02 1.49 -8.44
CA ASP A 49 -18.11 1.12 -9.34
C ASP A 49 -18.12 1.85 -10.69
N ILE A 50 -17.44 3.00 -10.79
CA ILE A 50 -17.26 3.75 -12.03
C ILE A 50 -15.98 3.36 -12.80
N ASP A 51 -15.16 2.48 -12.24
CA ASP A 51 -13.84 2.10 -12.78
C ASP A 51 -13.81 0.63 -13.18
N PRO A 52 -13.92 0.31 -14.49
CA PRO A 52 -13.86 -1.07 -14.97
C PRO A 52 -12.58 -1.84 -14.66
N ALA A 53 -11.49 -1.16 -14.30
CA ALA A 53 -10.22 -1.78 -13.91
C ALA A 53 -10.16 -2.12 -12.42
N CYS A 54 -11.07 -1.57 -11.61
CA CYS A 54 -11.10 -1.78 -10.17
C CYS A 54 -11.66 -3.17 -9.82
N HIS A 55 -11.06 -3.84 -8.82
CA HIS A 55 -11.55 -5.12 -8.34
C HIS A 55 -12.97 -5.06 -7.75
N SER A 56 -13.40 -3.92 -7.21
CA SER A 56 -14.75 -3.72 -6.68
C SER A 56 -15.77 -3.33 -7.75
N TYR A 57 -15.35 -3.21 -9.02
CA TYR A 57 -16.26 -2.88 -10.12
C TYR A 57 -17.42 -3.87 -10.17
N ARG A 58 -18.64 -3.34 -10.01
CA ARG A 58 -19.94 -4.03 -10.03
C ARG A 58 -20.22 -5.05 -8.92
N ARG A 59 -19.22 -5.63 -8.23
CA ARG A 59 -19.46 -6.71 -7.27
C ARG A 59 -18.49 -6.73 -6.08
N ARG A 60 -19.08 -6.91 -4.90
CA ARG A 60 -18.39 -7.36 -3.69
C ARG A 60 -18.27 -8.89 -3.70
N THR A 61 -17.10 -9.39 -3.35
CA THR A 61 -16.72 -10.80 -3.36
C THR A 61 -15.82 -11.09 -2.16
N PRO A 62 -15.68 -12.36 -1.72
CA PRO A 62 -14.76 -12.70 -0.63
C PRO A 62 -13.32 -12.20 -0.85
N ARG A 63 -12.87 -12.11 -2.11
CA ARG A 63 -11.51 -11.67 -2.46
C ARG A 63 -11.30 -10.16 -2.26
N ASN A 64 -12.29 -9.33 -2.57
CA ASN A 64 -12.18 -7.87 -2.52
C ASN A 64 -12.91 -7.27 -1.32
N GLU A 65 -13.46 -8.10 -0.43
CA GLU A 65 -14.21 -7.73 0.77
C GLU A 65 -13.52 -6.63 1.59
N VAL A 66 -12.19 -6.72 1.73
CA VAL A 66 -11.37 -5.75 2.47
C VAL A 66 -11.48 -4.33 1.90
N MET A 67 -11.67 -4.18 0.57
CA MET A 67 -11.82 -2.86 -0.05
C MET A 67 -13.07 -2.12 0.42
N PHE A 68 -14.06 -2.83 0.94
CA PHE A 68 -15.31 -2.25 1.44
C PHE A 68 -15.25 -1.94 2.95
N GLY A 69 -14.10 -2.16 3.59
CA GLY A 69 -13.88 -1.85 5.00
C GLY A 69 -13.52 -0.39 5.28
N PRO A 70 -13.09 -0.07 6.52
CA PRO A 70 -12.70 1.28 6.90
C PRO A 70 -11.49 1.80 6.11
N ALA A 71 -11.46 3.10 5.83
CA ALA A 71 -10.31 3.77 5.23
C ALA A 71 -9.02 3.55 6.06
N GLY A 72 -7.90 3.42 5.36
CA GLY A 72 -6.59 3.08 5.93
C GLY A 72 -6.40 1.59 6.21
N THR A 73 -7.38 0.74 5.89
CA THR A 73 -7.18 -0.72 5.85
C THR A 73 -6.33 -1.10 4.64
N LEU A 74 -5.39 -2.02 4.78
CA LEU A 74 -4.56 -2.48 3.67
C LEU A 74 -5.22 -3.65 2.94
N TYR A 75 -5.66 -3.42 1.71
CA TYR A 75 -6.07 -4.50 0.81
C TYR A 75 -4.87 -5.12 0.11
N VAL A 76 -4.58 -6.38 0.43
CA VAL A 76 -3.50 -7.17 -0.17
C VAL A 76 -4.09 -8.34 -0.95
N TYR A 77 -3.72 -8.47 -2.22
CA TYR A 77 -4.22 -9.55 -3.07
C TYR A 77 -3.13 -10.24 -3.85
N PHE A 78 -3.36 -11.52 -4.12
CA PHE A 78 -2.48 -12.34 -4.95
C PHE A 78 -2.84 -12.15 -6.43
N THR A 79 -1.84 -12.03 -7.28
CA THR A 79 -1.97 -11.88 -8.73
C THR A 79 -0.98 -12.75 -9.49
N TYR A 80 -1.37 -13.17 -10.69
CA TYR A 80 -0.61 -14.03 -11.60
C TYR A 80 -0.01 -15.30 -10.97
N GLY A 81 -0.61 -15.80 -9.89
CA GLY A 81 -0.16 -17.02 -9.20
C GLY A 81 1.17 -16.91 -8.45
N MET A 82 1.78 -15.71 -8.34
CA MET A 82 3.13 -15.57 -7.78
C MET A 82 3.42 -14.24 -7.05
N HIS A 83 2.54 -13.24 -7.13
CA HIS A 83 2.85 -11.90 -6.68
C HIS A 83 1.76 -11.29 -5.79
N TRP A 84 2.17 -10.48 -4.82
CA TRP A 84 1.28 -9.70 -3.97
C TRP A 84 1.29 -8.23 -4.40
N CYS A 85 0.13 -7.59 -4.36
CA CYS A 85 -0.02 -6.13 -4.47
C CYS A 85 -0.71 -5.61 -3.21
N CYS A 86 -0.39 -4.39 -2.77
CA CYS A 86 -0.97 -3.78 -1.58
C CYS A 86 -1.61 -2.41 -1.89
N ASN A 87 -2.77 -2.15 -1.30
CA ASN A 87 -3.63 -1.03 -1.65
C ASN A 87 -4.24 -0.44 -0.38
N PRO A 88 -3.85 0.76 0.08
CA PRO A 88 -4.61 1.44 1.12
C PRO A 88 -6.04 1.72 0.67
N VAL A 89 -7.01 1.23 1.44
CA VAL A 89 -8.45 1.47 1.22
C VAL A 89 -8.75 2.93 1.51
N CYS A 90 -9.55 3.54 0.65
CA CYS A 90 -9.94 4.93 0.69
C CYS A 90 -11.46 5.06 0.81
N GLY A 91 -11.96 6.30 0.86
CA GLY A 91 -13.40 6.57 0.86
C GLY A 91 -14.12 6.13 2.13
N GLU A 92 -15.44 6.11 2.06
CA GLU A 92 -16.30 5.64 3.14
C GLU A 92 -16.50 4.12 3.11
N VAL A 93 -16.87 3.55 4.27
CA VAL A 93 -17.16 2.11 4.38
C VAL A 93 -18.23 1.71 3.36
N GLY A 94 -17.94 0.67 2.58
CA GLY A 94 -18.86 0.17 1.54
C GLY A 94 -18.63 0.73 0.14
N GLU A 95 -17.75 1.72 -0.05
CA GLU A 95 -17.49 2.29 -1.39
C GLU A 95 -16.58 1.40 -2.25
N GLY A 96 -15.67 0.64 -1.63
CA GLY A 96 -14.79 -0.26 -2.38
C GLY A 96 -13.70 0.47 -3.18
N VAL A 97 -13.25 1.65 -2.74
CA VAL A 97 -12.23 2.45 -3.44
C VAL A 97 -10.87 2.35 -2.75
N ALA A 98 -9.77 2.45 -3.51
CA ALA A 98 -8.43 2.28 -2.95
C ALA A 98 -7.35 2.94 -3.82
N VAL A 99 -6.13 2.99 -3.29
CA VAL A 99 -4.94 3.38 -4.04
C VAL A 99 -3.98 2.20 -4.09
N LEU A 100 -3.52 1.77 -5.26
CA LEU A 100 -2.41 0.84 -5.39
C LEU A 100 -1.09 1.60 -5.20
N VAL A 101 -0.23 1.08 -4.32
CA VAL A 101 1.16 1.53 -4.25
C VAL A 101 1.94 0.77 -5.32
N ARG A 102 2.55 1.50 -6.27
CA ARG A 102 3.21 0.92 -7.44
C ARG A 102 4.72 0.89 -7.33
N ALA A 103 5.32 1.88 -6.69
CA ALA A 103 6.76 1.87 -6.47
C ALA A 103 7.17 2.65 -5.23
N LEU A 104 8.29 2.23 -4.65
CA LEU A 104 8.95 2.93 -3.55
C LEU A 104 10.41 3.27 -3.90
N GLU A 105 10.89 4.38 -3.35
CA GLU A 105 12.31 4.64 -3.12
C GLU A 105 12.70 3.97 -1.77
N PRO A 106 13.54 2.93 -1.76
CA PRO A 106 13.92 2.25 -0.52
C PRO A 106 14.68 3.16 0.46
N LEU A 107 14.30 3.15 1.75
CA LEU A 107 14.90 4.01 2.79
C LEU A 107 15.65 3.21 3.86
N THR A 108 14.98 2.25 4.51
CA THR A 108 15.55 1.46 5.61
C THR A 108 15.33 -0.04 5.42
N GLY A 109 16.10 -0.87 6.11
CA GLY A 109 16.00 -2.34 5.99
C GLY A 109 16.51 -2.87 4.66
N LEU A 110 17.44 -2.17 4.01
CA LEU A 110 17.93 -2.49 2.66
C LEU A 110 18.51 -3.90 2.55
N GLU A 111 19.25 -4.36 3.56
CA GLU A 111 19.81 -5.71 3.55
C GLU A 111 18.71 -6.78 3.56
N ALA A 112 17.69 -6.63 4.40
CA ALA A 112 16.53 -7.51 4.39
C ALA A 112 15.76 -7.48 3.05
N MET A 113 15.63 -6.30 2.43
CA MET A 113 15.05 -6.18 1.09
C MET A 113 15.88 -6.90 0.02
N ARG A 114 17.22 -6.83 0.09
CA ARG A 114 18.13 -7.53 -0.83
C ARG A 114 18.08 -9.05 -0.63
N THR A 115 17.97 -9.52 0.62
CA THR A 115 17.76 -10.93 0.92
C THR A 115 16.43 -11.43 0.36
N ALA A 116 15.36 -10.64 0.49
CA ALA A 116 14.05 -10.98 -0.07
C ALA A 116 14.02 -10.93 -1.61
N ARG A 117 14.90 -10.12 -2.23
CA ARG A 117 15.00 -9.94 -3.67
C ARG A 117 16.44 -10.10 -4.17
N PRO A 118 17.00 -11.33 -4.11
CA PRO A 118 18.38 -11.56 -4.50
C PRO A 118 18.58 -11.16 -5.97
N ARG A 119 19.76 -10.63 -6.29
CA ARG A 119 20.15 -10.12 -7.64
C ARG A 119 19.43 -8.86 -8.11
N SER A 120 18.57 -8.23 -7.30
CA SER A 120 18.01 -6.92 -7.64
C SER A 120 19.01 -5.80 -7.39
N SER A 121 19.15 -4.89 -8.35
CA SER A 121 19.85 -3.62 -8.13
C SER A 121 19.10 -2.79 -7.08
N HIS A 122 19.76 -1.83 -6.43
CA HIS A 122 19.09 -0.94 -5.48
C HIS A 122 17.87 -0.24 -6.11
N ARG A 123 18.02 0.25 -7.35
CA ARG A 123 16.95 0.89 -8.13
C ARG A 123 15.75 -0.04 -8.38
N ASP A 124 15.99 -1.35 -8.51
CA ASP A 124 14.96 -2.32 -8.89
C ASP A 124 14.36 -3.08 -7.70
N LEU A 125 14.77 -2.76 -6.45
CA LEU A 125 14.22 -3.36 -5.23
C LEU A 125 12.70 -3.15 -5.13
N CYS A 126 12.24 -1.91 -5.32
CA CYS A 126 10.84 -1.54 -5.12
C CYS A 126 10.19 -0.91 -6.36
N ARG A 127 10.80 -1.06 -7.56
CA ARG A 127 10.28 -0.51 -8.82
C ARG A 127 9.21 -1.44 -9.44
N GLY A 128 8.04 -1.48 -8.82
CA GLY A 128 6.87 -2.24 -9.26
C GLY A 128 6.06 -2.80 -8.07
N PRO A 129 4.74 -2.98 -8.21
CA PRO A 129 3.84 -3.30 -7.08
C PRO A 129 4.14 -4.67 -6.47
N ALA A 130 4.43 -5.67 -7.30
CA ALA A 130 4.89 -6.98 -6.82
C ALA A 130 6.26 -6.90 -6.15
N ARG A 131 7.12 -5.98 -6.64
CA ARG A 131 8.51 -5.89 -6.19
C ARG A 131 8.61 -5.27 -4.82
N LEU A 132 7.90 -4.16 -4.59
CA LEU A 132 7.86 -3.53 -3.28
C LEU A 132 7.24 -4.46 -2.22
N CYS A 133 6.20 -5.24 -2.54
CA CYS A 133 5.64 -6.20 -1.60
C CYS A 133 6.67 -7.26 -1.19
N GLN A 134 7.41 -7.82 -2.16
CA GLN A 134 8.49 -8.76 -1.85
C GLN A 134 9.59 -8.12 -1.01
N ALA A 135 10.04 -6.91 -1.37
CA ALA A 135 11.08 -6.19 -0.64
C ALA A 135 10.66 -5.95 0.83
N LEU A 136 9.44 -5.46 1.04
CA LEU A 136 8.87 -5.19 2.37
C LEU A 136 8.40 -6.44 3.12
N GLY A 137 8.33 -7.60 2.46
CA GLY A 137 7.81 -8.84 3.06
C GLY A 137 6.29 -8.85 3.23
N ILE A 138 5.56 -8.02 2.47
CA ILE A 138 4.11 -7.98 2.45
C ILE A 138 3.58 -9.20 1.69
N THR A 139 2.76 -9.98 2.38
CA THR A 139 2.07 -11.18 1.91
C THR A 139 0.57 -11.11 2.22
N GLY A 140 -0.21 -12.10 1.78
CA GLY A 140 -1.64 -12.20 2.11
C GLY A 140 -1.96 -12.22 3.61
N ALA A 141 -1.00 -12.54 4.49
CA ALA A 141 -1.18 -12.45 5.95
C ALA A 141 -1.42 -11.01 6.45
N HIS A 142 -1.08 -10.00 5.64
CA HIS A 142 -1.27 -8.59 5.95
C HIS A 142 -2.56 -8.01 5.36
N ASN A 143 -3.33 -8.81 4.63
CA ASN A 143 -4.61 -8.35 4.09
C ASN A 143 -5.56 -8.01 5.26
N GLY A 144 -6.07 -6.79 5.28
CA GLY A 144 -6.91 -6.28 6.37
C GLY A 144 -6.16 -5.59 7.51
N ALA A 145 -4.84 -5.42 7.43
CA ALA A 145 -4.10 -4.67 8.45
C ALA A 145 -4.53 -3.18 8.47
N ASP A 146 -4.71 -2.60 9.66
CA ASP A 146 -5.04 -1.17 9.84
C ASP A 146 -3.76 -0.32 9.88
N LEU A 147 -3.47 0.43 8.81
CA LEU A 147 -2.27 1.28 8.68
C LEU A 147 -2.27 2.40 9.70
N VAL A 148 -3.44 2.95 10.04
CA VAL A 148 -3.57 4.05 11.02
C VAL A 148 -3.10 3.59 12.40
N LYS A 149 -3.32 2.31 12.73
CA LYS A 149 -2.93 1.70 14.01
C LYS A 149 -1.55 1.05 13.99
N GLY A 150 -0.83 1.04 12.87
CA GLY A 150 0.47 0.36 12.78
C GLY A 150 0.36 -1.17 12.86
N GLN A 151 -0.78 -1.74 12.51
CA GLN A 151 -1.02 -3.17 12.72
C GLN A 151 -0.06 -4.03 11.88
N ALA A 152 0.46 -5.12 12.47
CA ALA A 152 1.49 -5.96 11.85
C ALA A 152 2.76 -5.19 11.44
N GLY A 153 3.02 -4.04 12.07
CA GLY A 153 4.16 -3.18 11.76
C GLY A 153 4.00 -2.37 10.46
N LEU A 154 2.78 -2.29 9.91
CA LEU A 154 2.46 -1.55 8.69
C LEU A 154 1.79 -0.21 9.01
N TRP A 155 2.36 0.88 8.51
CA TRP A 155 1.81 2.24 8.58
C TRP A 155 2.35 3.15 7.47
#